data_AF-D4LY04-F1
#
_entry.id   AF-D4LY04-F1
#
_cell.length_a   1.000
_cell.length_b   1.000
_cell.length_c   1.000
_cell.angle_alpha   90.00
_cell.angle_beta   90.00
_cell.angle_gamma   90.00
#
_symmetry.space_group_name_H-M   'P 1'
#
loop_
_entity.id
_entity.type
_entity.pdbx_description
1 polymer ?
#
loop_
_entity_poly.entity_id
_entity_poly.type
_entity_poly.pdbx_seq_one_letter_code
_entity_poly.pdbx_strand_id
1 'polypeptide(L)'
;MKKKKYGLVILLALFCCILFSASAQAASAKNKFVKASNGNVYYYNAQGKKAKGLVTVNGKKYYFASNGVQRTGWRCVKKKYYFFRQAGGAGGYMKKSTKVNGIRLKKNGTASYNKQQLRKLKLMVLASSEVDRCTNNKMTKAQKLKAAFRRAVSYGYGADTKFYSGSDWDIHYGEIMLYRKKADCFGFGAAFAYLANAVGYKAYAVSSGGHGWAEVNGRVYDPDWAKVTGQISLYCGMNYNTRGANIPLYQPNRVYVKKI
;
A
#
# COMPACT_ATOMS: atom_id res chain seq x y z
N MET A 1 23.74 -40.92 59.05
CA MET A 1 23.53 -39.76 58.15
C MET A 1 23.04 -40.23 56.78
N LYS A 2 21.76 -40.05 56.43
CA LYS A 2 21.21 -40.35 55.09
C LYS A 2 20.46 -39.11 54.57
N LYS A 3 21.10 -38.31 53.71
CA LYS A 3 20.44 -37.18 53.02
C LYS A 3 19.67 -37.73 51.81
N LYS A 4 18.35 -37.52 51.82
CA LYS A 4 17.38 -37.94 50.80
C LYS A 4 17.53 -37.10 49.52
N LYS A 5 17.71 -37.76 48.37
CA LYS A 5 17.77 -37.18 47.02
C LYS A 5 16.34 -36.92 46.49
N TYR A 6 15.80 -35.72 46.70
CA TYR A 6 14.52 -35.30 46.07
C TYR A 6 14.63 -34.06 45.17
N GLY A 7 15.84 -33.54 44.94
CA GLY A 7 16.04 -32.30 44.17
C GLY A 7 15.97 -32.42 42.64
N LEU A 8 15.99 -33.64 42.07
CA LEU A 8 16.17 -33.81 40.61
C LEU A 8 14.87 -34.14 39.85
N VAL A 9 13.78 -34.52 40.52
CA VAL A 9 12.55 -34.95 39.83
C VAL A 9 11.60 -33.79 39.53
N ILE A 10 11.67 -32.68 40.28
CA ILE A 10 10.75 -31.54 40.11
C ILE A 10 11.18 -30.61 38.95
N LEU A 11 12.47 -30.58 38.58
CA LEU A 11 12.95 -29.73 37.48
C LEU A 11 12.61 -30.28 36.08
N LEU A 12 12.41 -31.60 35.93
CA LEU A 12 12.06 -32.24 34.65
C LEU A 12 10.56 -32.15 34.31
N ALA A 13 9.68 -32.10 35.31
CA ALA A 13 8.24 -31.93 35.10
C ALA A 13 7.84 -30.52 34.63
N LEU A 14 8.57 -29.49 35.09
CA LEU A 14 8.35 -28.09 34.67
C LEU A 14 8.87 -27.82 33.25
N PHE A 15 9.89 -28.55 32.77
CA PHE A 15 10.38 -28.41 31.40
C PHE A 15 9.47 -29.08 30.36
N CYS A 16 8.74 -30.13 30.74
CA CYS A 16 7.79 -30.82 29.87
C CYS A 16 6.49 -30.03 29.65
N CYS A 17 6.05 -29.23 30.64
CA CYS A 17 4.88 -28.36 30.51
C CYS A 17 5.13 -27.14 29.59
N ILE A 18 6.36 -26.64 29.53
CA ILE A 18 6.72 -25.48 28.69
C ILE A 18 6.84 -25.90 27.21
N LEU A 19 7.28 -27.13 26.92
CA LEU A 19 7.34 -27.66 25.55
C LEU A 19 5.97 -28.06 24.97
N PHE A 20 4.97 -28.32 25.80
CA PHE A 20 3.59 -28.58 25.35
C PHE A 20 2.75 -27.31 25.13
N SER A 21 3.06 -26.23 25.84
CA SER A 21 2.31 -24.96 25.71
C SER A 21 2.64 -24.19 24.41
N ALA A 22 3.87 -24.28 23.91
CA ALA A 22 4.27 -23.65 22.65
C ALA A 22 3.66 -24.35 21.41
N SER A 23 3.46 -25.68 21.46
CA SER A 23 2.86 -26.46 20.38
C SER A 23 1.33 -26.37 20.36
N ALA A 24 0.68 -26.20 21.52
CA ALA A 24 -0.78 -26.02 21.63
C ALA A 24 -1.28 -24.73 20.95
N GLN A 25 -0.51 -23.63 21.03
CA GLN A 25 -0.90 -22.36 20.40
C GLN A 25 -0.81 -22.41 18.86
N ALA A 26 0.04 -23.28 18.29
CA ALA A 26 0.13 -23.55 16.85
C ALA A 26 -0.96 -24.53 16.36
N ALA A 27 -1.50 -25.39 17.23
CA ALA A 27 -2.50 -26.40 16.88
C ALA A 27 -3.92 -25.84 16.67
N SER A 28 -4.25 -24.65 17.20
CA SER A 28 -5.59 -24.06 17.12
C SER A 28 -5.91 -23.36 15.79
N ALA A 29 -4.91 -23.04 14.95
CA ALA A 29 -5.11 -22.22 13.76
C ALA A 29 -5.19 -23.03 12.46
N LYS A 30 -6.18 -23.92 12.32
CA LYS A 30 -6.42 -24.63 11.06
C LYS A 30 -7.53 -23.95 10.26
N ASN A 31 -7.35 -23.86 8.94
CA ASN A 31 -8.31 -23.30 7.98
C ASN A 31 -8.90 -21.94 8.37
N LYS A 32 -8.09 -21.06 8.98
CA LYS A 32 -8.60 -19.78 9.51
C LYS A 32 -7.72 -18.60 9.17
N PHE A 33 -8.38 -17.46 9.00
CA PHE A 33 -7.70 -16.16 8.98
C PHE A 33 -7.31 -15.80 10.41
N VAL A 34 -6.06 -15.39 10.60
CA VAL A 34 -5.53 -14.93 11.88
C VAL A 34 -5.02 -13.51 11.70
N LYS A 35 -5.54 -12.58 12.52
CA LYS A 35 -5.01 -11.22 12.62
C LYS A 35 -4.00 -11.20 13.77
N ALA A 36 -2.73 -10.98 13.45
CA ALA A 36 -1.68 -10.86 14.46
C ALA A 36 -1.79 -9.55 15.23
N SER A 37 -1.06 -9.44 16.35
CA SER A 37 -1.03 -8.26 17.21
C SER A 37 -0.54 -7.00 16.48
N ASN A 38 0.27 -7.12 15.43
CA ASN A 38 0.70 -6.02 14.54
C ASN A 38 -0.32 -5.67 13.43
N GLY A 39 -1.50 -6.29 13.48
CA GLY A 39 -2.59 -6.15 12.51
C GLY A 39 -2.44 -7.02 11.26
N ASN A 40 -1.25 -7.59 10.98
CA ASN A 40 -1.05 -8.38 9.78
C ASN A 40 -2.01 -9.56 9.75
N VAL A 41 -2.57 -9.82 8.57
CA VAL A 41 -3.52 -10.92 8.38
C VAL A 41 -2.79 -12.06 7.70
N TYR A 42 -2.94 -13.25 8.27
CA TYR A 42 -2.43 -14.51 7.78
C TYR A 42 -3.61 -15.45 7.53
N TYR A 43 -3.41 -16.45 6.68
CA TYR A 43 -4.28 -17.61 6.62
C TYR A 43 -3.47 -18.84 6.92
N TYR A 44 -3.98 -19.71 7.76
CA TYR A 44 -3.36 -20.98 8.09
C TYR A 44 -4.18 -22.10 7.47
N ASN A 45 -3.51 -23.02 6.75
CA ASN A 45 -4.16 -24.14 6.08
C ASN A 45 -4.54 -25.28 7.04
N ALA A 46 -5.05 -26.38 6.52
CA ALA A 46 -5.46 -27.55 7.31
C ALA A 46 -4.29 -28.16 8.12
N GLN A 47 -3.06 -27.99 7.65
CA GLN A 47 -1.84 -28.43 8.32
C GLN A 47 -1.27 -27.40 9.31
N GLY A 48 -1.99 -26.31 9.59
CA GLY A 48 -1.50 -25.24 10.47
C GLY A 48 -0.31 -24.46 9.90
N LYS A 49 -0.06 -24.54 8.58
CA LYS A 49 1.01 -23.79 7.90
C LYS A 49 0.46 -22.48 7.33
N LYS A 50 1.25 -21.40 7.46
CA LYS A 50 0.93 -20.10 6.84
C LYS A 50 0.85 -20.23 5.31
N ALA A 51 -0.27 -19.80 4.74
CA ALA A 51 -0.46 -19.70 3.31
C ALA A 51 0.51 -18.70 2.68
N LYS A 52 0.90 -19.00 1.44
CA LYS A 52 1.75 -18.17 0.58
C LYS A 52 1.21 -18.19 -0.84
N GLY A 53 1.42 -17.13 -1.60
CA GLY A 53 0.96 -17.02 -2.97
C GLY A 53 -0.56 -16.84 -3.09
N LEU A 54 -1.11 -17.27 -4.23
CA LEU A 54 -2.55 -17.23 -4.50
C LEU A 54 -3.23 -18.42 -3.83
N VAL A 55 -4.18 -18.15 -2.95
CA VAL A 55 -4.93 -19.19 -2.21
C VAL A 55 -6.42 -18.94 -2.33
N THR A 56 -7.18 -20.01 -2.61
CA THR A 56 -8.65 -19.97 -2.62
C THR A 56 -9.16 -20.42 -1.26
N VAL A 57 -9.98 -19.59 -0.63
CA VAL A 57 -10.68 -19.89 0.63
C VAL A 57 -12.15 -19.55 0.41
N ASN A 58 -13.04 -20.52 0.61
CA ASN A 58 -14.50 -20.36 0.45
C ASN A 58 -14.88 -19.67 -0.87
N GLY A 59 -14.33 -20.16 -1.99
CA GLY A 59 -14.60 -19.63 -3.34
C GLY A 59 -13.97 -18.27 -3.67
N LYS A 60 -13.30 -17.61 -2.72
CA LYS A 60 -12.62 -16.33 -2.92
C LYS A 60 -11.11 -16.53 -3.00
N LYS A 61 -10.44 -15.83 -3.92
CA LYS A 61 -8.98 -15.91 -4.11
C LYS A 61 -8.28 -14.76 -3.39
N TYR A 62 -7.28 -15.09 -2.60
CA TYR A 62 -6.48 -14.17 -1.79
C TYR A 62 -5.02 -14.25 -2.22
N TYR A 63 -4.23 -13.23 -1.88
CA TYR A 63 -2.79 -13.25 -2.08
C TYR A 63 -2.05 -13.02 -0.77
N PHE A 64 -1.14 -13.94 -0.46
CA PHE A 64 -0.24 -13.88 0.68
C PHE A 64 1.20 -13.74 0.17
N ALA A 65 1.94 -12.77 0.69
CA ALA A 65 3.35 -12.61 0.39
C ALA A 65 4.18 -13.82 0.87
N SER A 66 5.47 -13.86 0.51
CA SER A 66 6.37 -14.96 0.90
C SER A 66 6.48 -15.16 2.42
N ASN A 67 6.33 -14.08 3.19
CA ASN A 67 6.28 -14.07 4.66
C ASN A 67 4.88 -14.41 5.24
N GLY A 68 3.92 -14.76 4.38
CA GLY A 68 2.55 -15.12 4.75
C GLY A 68 1.61 -13.96 5.02
N VAL A 69 2.08 -12.70 4.95
CA VAL A 69 1.22 -11.53 5.16
C VAL A 69 0.29 -11.34 3.96
N GLN A 70 -1.00 -11.21 4.21
CA GLN A 70 -2.00 -10.88 3.19
C GLN A 70 -1.69 -9.52 2.55
N ARG A 71 -1.73 -9.45 1.22
CA ARG A 71 -1.54 -8.21 0.46
C ARG A 71 -2.78 -7.87 -0.37
N THR A 72 -3.12 -6.58 -0.41
CA THR A 72 -4.22 -5.99 -1.21
C THR A 72 -3.69 -5.09 -2.32
N GLY A 73 -4.53 -4.42 -3.10
CA GLY A 73 -4.10 -3.56 -4.20
C GLY A 73 -3.65 -4.33 -5.44
N TRP A 74 -2.93 -3.65 -6.34
CA TRP A 74 -2.39 -4.26 -7.55
C TRP A 74 -1.14 -5.10 -7.24
N ARG A 75 -1.08 -6.32 -7.77
CA ARG A 75 0.04 -7.25 -7.57
C ARG A 75 0.44 -7.92 -8.88
N CYS A 76 1.75 -8.06 -9.08
CA CYS A 76 2.32 -8.92 -10.11
C CYS A 76 2.67 -10.27 -9.50
N VAL A 77 2.07 -11.35 -9.99
CA VAL A 77 2.33 -12.73 -9.55
C VAL A 77 2.60 -13.57 -10.78
N LYS A 78 3.82 -14.15 -10.88
CA LYS A 78 4.27 -14.94 -12.04
C LYS A 78 4.01 -14.22 -13.37
N LYS A 79 4.49 -12.96 -13.48
CA LYS A 79 4.33 -12.07 -14.66
C LYS A 79 2.88 -11.71 -15.04
N LYS A 80 1.88 -12.04 -14.20
CA LYS A 80 0.47 -11.68 -14.39
C LYS A 80 0.02 -10.67 -13.35
N TYR A 81 -0.81 -9.72 -13.75
CA TYR A 81 -1.29 -8.66 -12.86
C TYR A 81 -2.70 -8.95 -12.37
N TYR A 82 -2.91 -8.75 -11.07
CA TYR A 82 -4.18 -8.98 -10.37
C TYR A 82 -4.47 -7.81 -9.45
N PHE A 83 -5.75 -7.58 -9.17
CA PHE A 83 -6.18 -6.60 -8.17
C PHE A 83 -6.92 -7.28 -7.02
N PHE A 84 -6.47 -7.01 -5.80
CA PHE A 84 -7.07 -7.50 -4.56
C PHE A 84 -7.75 -6.34 -3.85
N ARG A 85 -9.09 -6.37 -3.76
CA ARG A 85 -9.85 -5.30 -3.10
C ARG A 85 -9.44 -5.20 -1.64
N GLN A 86 -9.29 -3.99 -1.13
CA GLN A 86 -9.20 -3.75 0.32
C GLN A 86 -10.61 -3.82 0.92
N ALA A 87 -10.84 -4.72 1.89
CA ALA A 87 -12.07 -4.76 2.68
C ALA A 87 -11.75 -4.28 4.10
N GLY A 88 -12.70 -3.64 4.79
CA GLY A 88 -12.55 -3.11 6.16
C GLY A 88 -12.46 -4.17 7.25
N GLY A 89 -11.90 -5.35 6.96
CA GLY A 89 -11.75 -6.51 7.84
C GLY A 89 -10.68 -7.48 7.30
N ALA A 90 -10.60 -8.69 7.84
CA ALA A 90 -9.77 -9.74 7.23
C ALA A 90 -10.31 -10.10 5.84
N GLY A 91 -9.45 -10.18 4.82
CA GLY A 91 -9.87 -10.77 3.55
C GLY A 91 -10.06 -9.81 2.38
N GLY A 92 -9.03 -9.06 1.98
CA GLY A 92 -9.01 -8.50 0.63
C GLY A 92 -8.84 -9.59 -0.44
N TYR A 93 -9.84 -9.78 -1.29
CA TYR A 93 -9.87 -10.84 -2.31
C TYR A 93 -9.81 -10.28 -3.73
N MET A 94 -9.41 -11.15 -4.66
CA MET A 94 -9.20 -10.85 -6.06
C MET A 94 -10.51 -10.42 -6.74
N LYS A 95 -10.47 -9.27 -7.43
CA LYS A 95 -11.54 -8.85 -8.35
C LYS A 95 -11.36 -9.58 -9.70
N LYS A 96 -12.48 -9.87 -10.37
CA LYS A 96 -12.54 -10.52 -11.69
C LYS A 96 -13.70 -9.93 -12.49
N SER A 97 -13.67 -10.07 -13.82
CA SER A 97 -14.74 -9.63 -14.75
C SER A 97 -15.21 -8.19 -14.52
N THR A 98 -14.28 -7.24 -14.34
CA THR A 98 -14.61 -5.84 -14.06
C THR A 98 -13.50 -4.91 -14.54
N LYS A 99 -13.66 -3.60 -14.39
CA LYS A 99 -12.60 -2.62 -14.60
C LYS A 99 -12.13 -2.07 -13.26
N VAL A 100 -10.82 -1.97 -13.08
CA VAL A 100 -10.18 -1.32 -11.93
C VAL A 100 -9.15 -0.35 -12.47
N ASN A 101 -9.20 0.92 -12.07
CA ASN A 101 -8.34 2.00 -12.58
C ASN A 101 -8.29 2.12 -14.12
N GLY A 102 -9.42 1.82 -14.79
CA GLY A 102 -9.51 1.81 -16.25
C GLY A 102 -8.96 0.54 -16.93
N ILE A 103 -8.46 -0.43 -16.17
CA ILE A 103 -7.86 -1.67 -16.68
C ILE A 103 -8.86 -2.82 -16.53
N ARG A 104 -9.10 -3.55 -17.62
CA ARG A 104 -10.03 -4.70 -17.63
C ARG A 104 -9.41 -5.91 -16.95
N LEU A 105 -10.14 -6.50 -15.99
CA LEU A 105 -9.84 -7.80 -15.40
C LEU A 105 -10.68 -8.88 -16.08
N LYS A 106 -10.01 -9.94 -16.56
CA LYS A 106 -10.62 -11.11 -17.22
C LYS A 106 -11.38 -11.98 -16.19
N LYS A 107 -12.11 -13.01 -16.67
CA LYS A 107 -12.87 -13.96 -15.83
C LYS A 107 -11.98 -14.68 -14.80
N ASN A 108 -10.73 -14.95 -15.16
CA ASN A 108 -9.72 -15.55 -14.27
C ASN A 108 -9.02 -14.55 -13.32
N GLY A 109 -9.39 -13.25 -13.37
CA GLY A 109 -8.84 -12.18 -12.54
C GLY A 109 -7.58 -11.50 -13.09
N THR A 110 -6.99 -12.00 -14.18
CA THR A 110 -5.82 -11.38 -14.80
C THR A 110 -6.16 -10.08 -15.51
N ALA A 111 -5.29 -9.08 -15.43
CA ALA A 111 -5.43 -7.85 -16.20
C ALA A 111 -5.22 -8.07 -17.70
N SER A 112 -5.96 -7.32 -18.52
CA SER A 112 -5.76 -7.15 -19.95
C SER A 112 -5.34 -5.69 -20.19
N TYR A 113 -4.24 -5.48 -20.92
CA TYR A 113 -3.63 -4.15 -21.05
C TYR A 113 -2.89 -3.95 -22.38
N ASN A 114 -2.80 -2.70 -22.83
CA ASN A 114 -1.88 -2.24 -23.88
C ASN A 114 -0.53 -1.75 -23.29
N LYS A 115 0.35 -1.19 -24.12
CA LYS A 115 1.70 -0.72 -23.71
C LYS A 115 1.65 0.36 -22.62
N GLN A 116 0.80 1.38 -22.76
CA GLN A 116 0.64 2.45 -21.77
C GLN A 116 0.02 1.93 -20.46
N GLN A 117 -0.99 1.05 -20.55
CA GLN A 117 -1.60 0.42 -19.38
C GLN A 117 -0.63 -0.51 -18.64
N LEU A 118 0.32 -1.14 -19.34
CA LEU A 118 1.40 -1.90 -18.70
C LEU A 118 2.32 -0.99 -17.86
N ARG A 119 2.69 0.18 -18.37
CA ARG A 119 3.43 1.19 -17.59
C ARG A 119 2.65 1.57 -16.31
N LYS A 120 1.36 1.91 -16.48
CA LYS A 120 0.46 2.21 -15.35
C LYS A 120 0.38 1.06 -14.34
N LEU A 121 0.30 -0.18 -14.79
CA LEU A 121 0.26 -1.37 -13.92
C LEU A 121 1.53 -1.56 -13.11
N LYS A 122 2.70 -1.45 -13.75
CA LYS A 122 3.99 -1.54 -13.07
C LYS A 122 4.09 -0.48 -11.98
N LEU A 123 3.67 0.75 -12.28
CA LEU A 123 3.64 1.86 -11.34
C LEU A 123 2.66 1.61 -10.17
N MET A 124 1.45 1.10 -10.44
CA MET A 124 0.48 0.75 -9.39
C MET A 124 0.95 -0.39 -8.48
N VAL A 125 1.65 -1.39 -9.02
CA VAL A 125 2.25 -2.46 -8.23
C VAL A 125 3.37 -1.92 -7.35
N LEU A 126 4.19 -1.01 -7.87
CA LEU A 126 5.25 -0.35 -7.10
C LEU A 126 4.66 0.52 -5.98
N ALA A 127 3.65 1.33 -6.27
CA ALA A 127 2.94 2.12 -5.26
C ALA A 127 2.31 1.24 -4.17
N SER A 128 1.69 0.11 -4.54
CA SER A 128 1.16 -0.87 -3.58
C SER A 128 2.26 -1.45 -2.69
N SER A 129 3.46 -1.65 -3.23
CA SER A 129 4.63 -2.15 -2.50
C SER A 129 5.25 -1.09 -1.58
N GLU A 130 5.20 0.20 -1.94
CA GLU A 130 5.63 1.28 -1.06
C GLU A 130 4.66 1.48 0.12
N VAL A 131 3.35 1.44 -0.15
CA VAL A 131 2.32 1.46 0.92
C VAL A 131 2.49 0.28 1.87
N ASP A 132 2.83 -0.90 1.36
CA ASP A 132 3.15 -2.06 2.18
C ASP A 132 4.35 -1.88 3.11
N ARG A 133 5.31 -1.02 2.75
CA ARG A 133 6.53 -0.74 3.54
C ARG A 133 6.30 0.33 4.60
N CYS A 134 5.50 1.35 4.29
CA CYS A 134 5.26 2.47 5.20
C CYS A 134 3.98 2.33 6.04
N THR A 135 3.21 1.25 5.85
CA THR A 135 1.98 1.01 6.62
C THR A 135 1.94 -0.36 7.27
N ASN A 136 1.08 -0.49 8.26
CA ASN A 136 0.70 -1.78 8.82
C ASN A 136 -0.83 -1.86 8.94
N ASN A 137 -1.33 -3.03 9.28
CA ASN A 137 -2.77 -3.28 9.33
C ASN A 137 -3.44 -2.88 10.65
N LYS A 138 -2.73 -2.26 11.61
CA LYS A 138 -3.37 -1.50 12.69
C LYS A 138 -3.86 -0.13 12.21
N MET A 139 -3.19 0.42 11.20
CA MET A 139 -3.52 1.73 10.69
C MET A 139 -4.91 1.73 10.02
N THR A 140 -5.73 2.70 10.42
CA THR A 140 -6.92 3.09 9.68
C THR A 140 -6.56 3.53 8.27
N LYS A 141 -7.54 3.57 7.37
CA LYS A 141 -7.33 4.03 6.00
C LYS A 141 -6.73 5.46 5.94
N ALA A 142 -7.17 6.34 6.83
CA ALA A 142 -6.64 7.71 6.95
C ALA A 142 -5.20 7.74 7.47
N GLN A 143 -4.86 6.91 8.47
CA GLN A 143 -3.49 6.79 8.97
C GLN A 143 -2.55 6.25 7.87
N LYS A 144 -3.01 5.27 7.07
CA LYS A 144 -2.27 4.76 5.91
C LYS A 144 -2.03 5.86 4.87
N LEU A 145 -3.01 6.72 4.61
CA LEU A 145 -2.86 7.85 3.69
C LEU A 145 -1.80 8.85 4.19
N LYS A 146 -1.83 9.20 5.49
CA LYS A 146 -0.82 10.08 6.10
C LYS A 146 0.58 9.46 6.05
N ALA A 147 0.70 8.16 6.29
CA ALA A 147 1.98 7.45 6.17
C ALA A 147 2.50 7.39 4.73
N ALA A 148 1.60 7.16 3.76
CA ALA A 148 1.91 7.24 2.34
C ALA A 148 2.34 8.65 1.91
N PHE A 149 1.73 9.69 2.46
CA PHE A 149 2.12 11.08 2.21
C PHE A 149 3.53 11.35 2.72
N ARG A 150 3.83 11.00 3.98
CA ARG A 150 5.19 11.09 4.53
C ARG A 150 6.21 10.30 3.72
N ARG A 151 5.82 9.14 3.18
CA ARG A 151 6.67 8.37 2.28
C ARG A 151 6.99 9.15 0.99
N ALA A 152 6.02 9.84 0.39
CA ALA A 152 6.27 10.71 -0.75
C ALA A 152 7.22 11.88 -0.39
N VAL A 153 6.98 12.57 0.72
CA VAL A 153 7.83 13.67 1.22
C VAL A 153 9.29 13.23 1.45
N SER A 154 9.50 11.97 1.87
CA SER A 154 10.84 11.42 2.11
C SER A 154 11.70 11.26 0.86
N TYR A 155 11.11 11.32 -0.34
CA TYR A 155 11.87 11.25 -1.59
C TYR A 155 12.69 12.51 -1.83
N GLY A 156 13.73 12.40 -2.66
CA GLY A 156 14.62 13.52 -2.98
C GLY A 156 13.96 14.53 -3.91
N TYR A 157 14.35 15.80 -3.78
CA TYR A 157 14.02 16.81 -4.78
C TYR A 157 15.08 16.80 -5.89
N GLY A 158 14.66 16.87 -7.15
CA GLY A 158 15.54 16.97 -8.31
C GLY A 158 14.89 17.79 -9.42
N ALA A 159 15.44 18.97 -9.65
CA ALA A 159 15.02 19.97 -10.63
C ALA A 159 15.33 19.55 -12.08
N ASP A 160 14.68 20.07 -13.12
CA ASP A 160 13.36 20.67 -13.29
C ASP A 160 13.09 20.54 -14.80
N THR A 161 11.99 19.89 -15.18
CA THR A 161 11.67 19.65 -16.59
C THR A 161 10.47 20.49 -16.96
N LYS A 162 10.54 21.21 -18.09
CA LYS A 162 9.36 21.85 -18.69
C LYS A 162 8.21 20.85 -18.69
N PHE A 163 7.05 21.27 -18.17
CA PHE A 163 5.92 20.35 -17.98
C PHE A 163 5.57 19.60 -19.26
N TYR A 164 5.62 18.28 -19.18
CA TYR A 164 5.17 17.38 -20.24
C TYR A 164 3.65 17.18 -20.13
N SER A 165 2.89 17.73 -21.08
CA SER A 165 1.41 17.70 -21.08
C SER A 165 0.80 16.51 -21.84
N GLY A 166 1.61 15.52 -22.21
CA GLY A 166 1.12 14.35 -22.95
C GLY A 166 0.06 13.54 -22.19
N SER A 167 -0.67 12.70 -22.93
CA SER A 167 -1.83 11.98 -22.37
C SER A 167 -1.52 11.05 -21.20
N ASP A 168 -0.26 10.68 -21.00
CA ASP A 168 0.26 9.80 -19.96
C ASP A 168 1.22 10.51 -18.99
N TRP A 169 1.14 11.85 -18.87
CA TRP A 169 2.02 12.63 -18.00
C TRP A 169 2.03 12.13 -16.54
N ASP A 170 0.88 11.68 -16.02
CA ASP A 170 0.78 11.12 -14.66
C ASP A 170 1.63 9.86 -14.50
N ILE A 171 1.67 9.02 -15.55
CA ILE A 171 2.50 7.83 -15.61
C ILE A 171 3.97 8.24 -15.72
N HIS A 172 4.31 9.18 -16.62
CA HIS A 172 5.68 9.66 -16.83
C HIS A 172 6.31 10.17 -15.52
N TYR A 173 5.67 11.14 -14.87
CA TYR A 173 6.18 11.73 -13.64
C TYR A 173 6.12 10.78 -12.45
N GLY A 174 5.08 9.95 -12.36
CA GLY A 174 4.99 8.91 -11.35
C GLY A 174 6.10 7.87 -11.47
N GLU A 175 6.48 7.47 -12.69
CA GLU A 175 7.61 6.56 -12.95
C GLU A 175 8.93 7.20 -12.50
N ILE A 176 9.22 8.44 -12.90
CA ILE A 176 10.43 9.15 -12.48
C ILE A 176 10.55 9.11 -10.94
N MET A 177 9.51 9.54 -10.24
CA MET A 177 9.56 9.64 -8.79
C MET A 177 9.58 8.28 -8.10
N LEU A 178 8.69 7.34 -8.44
CA LEU A 178 8.61 6.07 -7.70
C LEU A 178 9.76 5.11 -8.01
N TYR A 179 10.38 5.17 -9.20
CA TYR A 179 11.58 4.38 -9.52
C TYR A 179 12.87 5.03 -9.04
N ARG A 180 13.08 6.33 -9.29
CA ARG A 180 14.35 7.01 -8.97
C ARG A 180 14.40 7.56 -7.54
N LYS A 181 13.24 7.67 -6.88
CA LYS A 181 13.07 8.30 -5.55
C LYS A 181 13.55 9.75 -5.51
N LYS A 182 13.55 10.42 -6.66
CA LYS A 182 13.95 11.82 -6.84
C LYS A 182 13.29 12.41 -8.09
N ALA A 183 12.57 13.52 -7.96
CA ALA A 183 11.93 14.23 -9.08
C ALA A 183 11.57 15.68 -8.72
N ASP A 184 10.92 16.37 -9.65
CA ASP A 184 10.31 17.70 -9.50
C ASP A 184 8.89 17.63 -8.90
N CYS A 185 8.23 18.79 -8.79
CA CYS A 185 6.89 18.92 -8.21
C CYS A 185 5.84 18.03 -8.90
N PHE A 186 5.91 17.87 -10.22
CA PHE A 186 5.01 16.99 -10.98
C PHE A 186 5.21 15.52 -10.58
N GLY A 187 6.47 15.10 -10.41
CA GLY A 187 6.82 13.79 -9.88
C GLY A 187 6.28 13.55 -8.46
N PHE A 188 6.42 14.54 -7.58
CA PHE A 188 5.88 14.51 -6.21
C PHE A 188 4.36 14.32 -6.19
N GLY A 189 3.63 15.17 -6.94
CA GLY A 189 2.18 15.09 -7.08
C GLY A 189 1.71 13.75 -7.66
N ALA A 190 2.28 13.35 -8.81
CA ALA A 190 1.92 12.09 -9.45
C ALA A 190 2.18 10.88 -8.53
N ALA A 191 3.37 10.78 -7.93
CA ALA A 191 3.71 9.67 -7.05
C ALA A 191 2.75 9.54 -5.86
N PHE A 192 2.43 10.65 -5.19
CA PHE A 192 1.49 10.58 -4.08
C PHE A 192 0.08 10.19 -4.53
N ALA A 193 -0.39 10.63 -5.70
CA ALA A 193 -1.68 10.20 -6.23
C ALA A 193 -1.74 8.66 -6.41
N TYR A 194 -0.67 8.03 -6.92
CA TYR A 194 -0.58 6.56 -7.01
C TYR A 194 -0.50 5.88 -5.64
N LEU A 195 0.24 6.44 -4.68
CA LEU A 195 0.31 5.91 -3.32
C LEU A 195 -1.06 5.99 -2.62
N ALA A 196 -1.77 7.12 -2.73
CA ALA A 196 -3.11 7.29 -2.20
C ALA A 196 -4.11 6.31 -2.85
N ASN A 197 -4.00 6.08 -4.15
CA ASN A 197 -4.80 5.07 -4.86
C ASN A 197 -4.51 3.65 -4.34
N ALA A 198 -3.25 3.32 -4.07
CA ALA A 198 -2.86 2.04 -3.49
C ALA A 198 -3.36 1.85 -2.05
N VAL A 199 -3.51 2.92 -1.26
CA VAL A 199 -4.23 2.92 0.03
C VAL A 199 -5.75 2.69 -0.15
N GLY A 200 -6.25 2.80 -1.37
CA GLY A 200 -7.64 2.56 -1.74
C GLY A 200 -8.49 3.81 -1.84
N TYR A 201 -7.89 5.00 -1.97
CA TYR A 201 -8.63 6.24 -2.23
C TYR A 201 -8.82 6.50 -3.72
N LYS A 202 -9.90 7.20 -4.06
CA LYS A 202 -9.97 7.89 -5.35
C LYS A 202 -9.00 9.07 -5.27
N ALA A 203 -8.01 9.08 -6.15
CA ALA A 203 -6.93 10.05 -6.15
C ALA A 203 -6.72 10.62 -7.54
N TYR A 204 -6.20 11.84 -7.58
CA TYR A 204 -5.90 12.56 -8.81
C TYR A 204 -4.50 13.12 -8.74
N ALA A 205 -3.73 12.97 -9.82
CA ALA A 205 -2.55 13.79 -10.07
C ALA A 205 -3.01 15.06 -10.76
N VAL A 206 -2.51 16.21 -10.31
CA VAL A 206 -2.93 17.51 -10.81
C VAL A 206 -1.73 18.40 -11.06
N SER A 207 -1.79 19.21 -12.11
CA SER A 207 -0.77 20.21 -12.44
C SER A 207 -1.41 21.48 -12.98
N SER A 208 -0.81 22.63 -12.69
CA SER A 208 -1.12 23.90 -13.33
C SER A 208 -0.40 24.11 -14.66
N GLY A 209 0.56 23.22 -14.99
CA GLY A 209 1.57 23.44 -16.02
C GLY A 209 2.86 24.06 -15.47
N GLY A 210 2.81 24.68 -14.28
CA GLY A 210 3.99 25.19 -13.57
C GLY A 210 4.25 24.53 -12.21
N HIS A 211 3.21 23.95 -11.58
CA HIS A 211 3.33 23.26 -10.30
C HIS A 211 2.47 21.99 -10.27
N GLY A 212 2.93 20.94 -9.58
CA GLY A 212 2.26 19.65 -9.48
C GLY A 212 1.86 19.28 -8.05
N TRP A 213 0.65 18.73 -7.87
CA TRP A 213 0.14 18.23 -6.59
C TRP A 213 -0.77 17.02 -6.79
N ALA A 214 -1.39 16.56 -5.71
CA ALA A 214 -2.38 15.50 -5.76
C ALA A 214 -3.64 15.85 -4.96
N GLU A 215 -4.75 15.24 -5.34
CA GLU A 215 -6.04 15.47 -4.69
C GLU A 215 -6.65 14.15 -4.25
N VAL A 216 -7.13 14.12 -3.01
CA VAL A 216 -7.80 12.97 -2.43
C VAL A 216 -9.02 13.45 -1.65
N ASN A 217 -10.19 12.92 -1.97
CA ASN A 217 -11.47 13.28 -1.32
C ASN A 217 -11.71 14.81 -1.23
N GLY A 218 -11.42 15.55 -2.30
CA GLY A 218 -11.65 17.00 -2.35
C GLY A 218 -10.68 17.82 -1.48
N ARG A 219 -9.55 17.24 -1.06
CA ARG A 219 -8.48 17.94 -0.33
C ARG A 219 -7.18 17.90 -1.12
N VAL A 220 -6.36 18.93 -0.95
CA VAL A 220 -5.06 19.09 -1.60
C VAL A 220 -3.96 18.41 -0.79
N TYR A 221 -3.11 17.65 -1.48
CA TYR A 221 -1.93 17.03 -0.92
C TYR A 221 -0.72 17.43 -1.74
N ASP A 222 0.21 18.11 -1.10
CA ASP A 222 1.39 18.67 -1.76
C ASP A 222 2.68 18.21 -1.07
N PRO A 223 3.22 17.04 -1.46
CA PRO A 223 4.41 16.50 -0.81
C PRO A 223 5.68 17.27 -1.19
N ASP A 224 5.66 18.06 -2.27
CA ASP A 224 6.78 18.90 -2.67
C ASP A 224 6.89 20.12 -1.74
N TRP A 225 5.82 20.90 -1.60
CA TRP A 225 5.81 22.02 -0.65
C TRP A 225 5.94 21.58 0.80
N ALA A 226 5.38 20.42 1.18
CA ALA A 226 5.64 19.81 2.49
C ALA A 226 7.13 19.58 2.74
N LYS A 227 7.88 19.20 1.71
CA LYS A 227 9.32 18.97 1.77
C LYS A 227 10.08 20.28 1.87
N VAL A 228 9.78 21.23 0.99
CA VAL A 228 10.46 22.53 0.90
C VAL A 228 10.30 23.32 2.20
N THR A 229 9.11 23.32 2.79
CA THR A 229 8.79 24.13 3.99
C THR A 229 8.98 23.38 5.31
N GLY A 230 9.10 22.05 5.27
CA GLY A 230 9.04 21.20 6.46
C GLY A 230 7.64 21.05 7.09
N GLN A 231 6.60 21.73 6.57
CA GLN A 231 5.27 21.77 7.17
C GLN A 231 4.37 20.59 6.73
N ILE A 232 4.81 19.36 7.03
CA ILE A 232 4.12 18.13 6.57
C ILE A 232 2.63 18.11 6.88
N SER A 233 2.21 18.53 8.07
CA SER A 233 0.80 18.49 8.48
C SER A 233 -0.08 19.45 7.69
N LEU A 234 0.44 20.63 7.32
CA LEU A 234 -0.29 21.65 6.58
C LEU A 234 -0.66 21.16 5.17
N TYR A 235 0.33 20.59 4.46
CA TYR A 235 0.16 20.14 3.07
C TYR A 235 -0.38 18.72 2.94
N CYS A 236 -0.69 18.03 4.05
CA CYS A 236 -1.26 16.67 4.05
C CYS A 236 -2.80 16.69 4.11
N GLY A 237 -3.44 17.23 3.07
CA GLY A 237 -4.90 17.33 3.00
C GLY A 237 -5.40 18.71 3.40
N MET A 238 -4.93 19.74 2.70
CA MET A 238 -5.35 21.13 2.84
C MET A 238 -6.70 21.40 2.16
N ASN A 239 -7.44 22.42 2.61
CA ASN A 239 -8.59 22.93 1.88
C ASN A 239 -8.13 23.76 0.68
N TYR A 240 -8.86 23.73 -0.44
CA TYR A 240 -8.53 24.53 -1.63
C TYR A 240 -8.47 26.04 -1.38
N ASN A 241 -9.24 26.52 -0.41
CA ASN A 241 -9.37 27.93 -0.09
C ASN A 241 -8.31 28.41 0.90
N THR A 242 -7.44 27.54 1.38
CA THR A 242 -6.34 27.95 2.27
C THR A 242 -5.42 28.92 1.51
N ARG A 243 -5.08 30.03 2.15
CA ARG A 243 -4.20 31.09 1.63
C ARG A 243 -3.16 31.43 2.69
N GLY A 244 -2.00 31.91 2.25
CA GLY A 244 -0.91 32.31 3.12
C GLY A 244 0.41 32.39 2.37
N ALA A 245 1.44 32.92 3.04
CA ALA A 245 2.80 32.88 2.52
C ALA A 245 3.21 31.42 2.25
N ASN A 246 3.83 31.16 1.09
CA ASN A 246 4.26 29.82 0.64
C ASN A 246 3.12 28.81 0.41
N ILE A 247 1.87 29.25 0.26
CA ILE A 247 0.74 28.38 -0.11
C ILE A 247 0.34 28.66 -1.56
N PRO A 248 0.58 27.72 -2.50
CA PRO A 248 0.16 27.87 -3.88
C PRO A 248 -1.35 28.09 -4.03
N LEU A 249 -1.73 28.80 -5.09
CA LEU A 249 -3.13 28.99 -5.46
C LEU A 249 -3.66 27.74 -6.19
N TYR A 250 -4.08 26.71 -5.46
CA TYR A 250 -4.46 25.43 -6.06
C TYR A 250 -5.76 25.46 -6.88
N GLN A 251 -6.83 26.05 -6.34
CA GLN A 251 -8.16 25.99 -6.95
C GLN A 251 -8.24 26.62 -8.36
N PRO A 252 -7.78 27.86 -8.59
CA PRO A 252 -7.87 28.46 -9.92
C PRO A 252 -6.89 27.83 -10.93
N ASN A 253 -5.84 27.16 -10.45
CA ASN A 253 -4.75 26.65 -11.29
C ASN A 253 -4.89 25.15 -11.63
N ARG A 254 -6.09 24.59 -11.50
CA ARG A 254 -6.39 23.17 -11.69
C ARG A 254 -6.54 22.79 -13.17
N VAL A 255 -5.47 22.91 -13.96
CA VAL A 255 -5.50 22.81 -15.43
C VAL A 255 -5.42 21.36 -15.93
N TYR A 256 -4.36 20.64 -15.58
CA TYR A 256 -4.11 19.27 -16.02
C TYR A 256 -4.50 18.29 -14.92
N VAL A 257 -5.48 17.43 -15.18
CA VAL A 257 -6.06 16.54 -14.16
C VAL A 257 -6.09 15.11 -14.66
N LYS A 258 -5.48 14.19 -13.91
CA LYS A 258 -5.51 12.75 -14.20
C LYS A 258 -6.05 11.97 -13.03
N LYS A 259 -7.11 11.20 -13.28
CA LYS A 259 -7.66 10.24 -12.33
C LYS A 259 -6.82 8.96 -12.36
N ILE A 260 -6.33 8.55 -11.19
CA ILE A 260 -5.50 7.35 -11.05
C ILE A 260 -6.34 6.07 -11.07
#